data_AF-A0A9J7HL41-F1
#
_entry.id   AF-A0A9J7HL41-F1
#
_cell.length_a   1.000
_cell.length_b   1.000
_cell.length_c   1.000
_cell.angle_alpha   90.00
_cell.angle_beta   90.00
_cell.angle_gamma   90.00
#
_symmetry.space_group_name_H-M   'P 1'
#
loop_
_entity.id
_entity.type
_entity.pdbx_description
1 polymer ?
#
loop_
_entity_poly.entity_id
_entity_poly.type
_entity_poly.pdbx_seq_one_letter_code
_entity_poly.pdbx_strand_id
1 'polypeptide(L)'
;MVFVIDVSGSMGNDVAAVSRETVQIVQSTTGTANAPYNYILSTFSDPEIGPVRTTRDPNEMITWLEALTVHGGGDCPEYCFSGIELALRNCLPESQVFIFTDADPKDPEKYGSVAALMHGKQAVLNFLLTGSCNRRSSQSGQELGYFKATSHSVNRQSSGRNLYDLLAQESGGSVYEGDKENIANLTGVISVALSNSAPVTLYKETVSAGSGRVLPLEVDGALLELVISLVAANSAPDVVIETPDGTSQVFGTPDAEIAVNVGTNRVYQIKNPSPGTWRLRLRDSQQYALEVTGKSIVDFSYQFMKTTSNGILLPIDGRPVAGVNTTIIVDVLGAENIQQLSKMSLLNAAGEELVSSAMTAVGGLLGAKYSALVTMPTEEFRVKIEGMDVNSTSFQRVQPTFIQPQSFDLALEGEKEPLYAGATADVHFLLVNHGSRGTFTFTATDDASMVQSVSPTSVTLQPNANTTGYISFAAPSAATVGTTSTATLTVSGPGGSSNSLVVRITVEPQIVVTVDDVSPTCTIVAATGNCTLEQQHPSALIT
;
A
#
# COMPACT_ATOMS: atom_id res chain seq x y z
N MET A 1 -11.03 7.46 -2.76
CA MET A 1 -10.65 8.40 -1.68
C MET A 1 -11.32 7.96 -0.40
N VAL A 2 -10.60 7.94 0.71
CA VAL A 2 -11.10 7.42 2.00
C VAL A 2 -10.79 8.40 3.12
N PHE A 3 -11.79 8.69 3.95
CA PHE A 3 -11.67 9.51 5.15
C PHE A 3 -11.98 8.64 6.38
N VAL A 4 -11.06 8.62 7.34
CA VAL A 4 -11.20 7.91 8.62
C VAL A 4 -11.14 8.97 9.71
N ILE A 5 -12.28 9.27 10.33
CA ILE A 5 -12.43 10.43 11.21
C ILE A 5 -12.79 9.98 12.63
N ASP A 6 -11.95 10.37 13.59
CA ASP A 6 -12.25 10.33 15.01
C ASP A 6 -13.37 11.33 15.33
N VAL A 7 -14.49 10.83 15.85
CA VAL A 7 -15.67 11.64 16.21
C VAL A 7 -15.85 11.77 17.73
N SER A 8 -14.78 11.54 18.50
CA SER A 8 -14.77 11.73 19.96
C SER A 8 -15.08 13.18 20.37
N GLY A 9 -15.51 13.37 21.62
CA GLY A 9 -15.83 14.69 22.15
C GLY A 9 -14.65 15.68 22.13
N SER A 10 -13.40 15.20 22.24
CA SER A 10 -12.20 16.06 22.15
C SER A 10 -11.96 16.59 20.74
N MET A 11 -12.42 15.89 19.72
CA MET A 11 -12.33 16.26 18.31
C MET A 11 -13.43 17.25 17.88
N GLY A 12 -14.24 17.80 18.80
CA GLY A 12 -15.39 18.66 18.47
C GLY A 12 -15.09 19.82 17.51
N ASN A 13 -14.09 20.64 17.81
CA ASN A 13 -13.69 21.75 16.94
C ASN A 13 -12.99 21.24 15.68
N ASP A 14 -12.20 20.17 15.82
CA ASP A 14 -11.41 19.57 14.76
C ASP A 14 -12.30 18.98 13.66
N VAL A 15 -13.33 18.21 14.02
CA VAL A 15 -14.33 17.62 13.10
C VAL A 15 -15.08 18.70 12.34
N ALA A 16 -15.48 19.79 13.00
CA ALA A 16 -16.17 20.89 12.32
C ALA A 16 -15.27 21.58 11.28
N ALA A 17 -13.98 21.72 11.58
CA ALA A 17 -13.00 22.24 10.63
C ALA A 17 -12.76 21.25 9.48
N VAL A 18 -12.40 20.01 9.80
CA VAL A 18 -12.12 18.96 8.82
C VAL A 18 -13.29 18.73 7.88
N SER A 19 -14.51 18.66 8.41
CA SER A 19 -15.72 18.51 7.61
C SER A 19 -15.87 19.65 6.61
N ARG A 20 -15.78 20.91 7.07
CA ARG A 20 -15.90 22.09 6.21
C ARG A 20 -14.87 22.11 5.09
N GLU A 21 -13.60 21.90 5.42
CA GLU A 21 -12.54 21.94 4.41
C GLU A 21 -12.67 20.75 3.44
N THR A 22 -12.97 19.55 3.94
CA THR A 22 -13.18 18.37 3.10
C THR A 22 -14.37 18.56 2.15
N VAL A 23 -15.45 19.20 2.60
CA VAL A 23 -16.59 19.57 1.73
C VAL A 23 -16.14 20.48 0.61
N GLN A 24 -15.38 21.55 0.89
CA GLN A 24 -14.87 22.46 -0.14
C GLN A 24 -13.98 21.73 -1.14
N ILE A 25 -13.13 20.84 -0.64
CA ILE A 25 -12.24 20.01 -1.44
C ILE A 25 -13.03 19.08 -2.38
N VAL A 26 -14.03 18.35 -1.88
CA VAL A 26 -14.90 17.48 -2.70
C VAL A 26 -15.66 18.31 -3.74
N GLN A 27 -16.17 19.49 -3.37
CA GLN A 27 -16.85 20.40 -4.30
C GLN A 27 -15.93 20.86 -5.43
N SER A 28 -14.66 21.21 -5.12
CA SER A 28 -13.69 21.70 -6.10
C SER A 28 -13.31 20.67 -7.17
N THR A 29 -13.42 19.38 -6.86
CA THR A 29 -13.09 18.30 -7.81
C THR A 29 -14.31 17.79 -8.58
N THR A 30 -15.52 18.13 -8.14
CA THR A 30 -16.77 17.63 -8.71
C THR A 30 -16.90 18.02 -10.20
N GLY A 31 -17.07 17.01 -11.06
CA GLY A 31 -17.19 17.21 -12.51
C GLY A 31 -15.86 17.45 -13.23
N THR A 32 -14.72 17.31 -12.55
CA THR A 32 -13.38 17.44 -13.14
C THR A 32 -12.75 16.06 -13.36
N ALA A 33 -11.67 16.00 -14.16
CA ALA A 33 -10.86 14.78 -14.33
C ALA A 33 -10.13 14.35 -13.03
N ASN A 34 -10.09 15.22 -12.02
CA ASN A 34 -9.47 14.97 -10.73
C ASN A 34 -10.46 14.38 -9.71
N ALA A 35 -11.73 14.21 -10.07
CA ALA A 35 -12.73 13.61 -9.18
C ALA A 35 -12.34 12.16 -8.82
N PRO A 36 -12.31 11.79 -7.53
CA PRO A 36 -12.16 10.39 -7.12
C PRO A 36 -13.22 9.48 -7.73
N TYR A 37 -12.84 8.24 -8.04
CA TYR A 37 -13.76 7.22 -8.53
C TYR A 37 -14.90 6.91 -7.54
N ASN A 38 -14.56 6.85 -6.25
CA ASN A 38 -15.50 6.71 -5.15
C ASN A 38 -14.96 7.36 -3.87
N TYR A 39 -15.89 7.63 -2.96
CA TYR A 39 -15.65 8.19 -1.63
C TYR A 39 -16.06 7.17 -0.56
N ILE A 40 -15.24 7.08 0.48
CA ILE A 40 -15.53 6.28 1.67
C ILE A 40 -15.35 7.15 2.89
N LEU A 41 -16.32 7.11 3.79
CA LEU A 41 -16.25 7.74 5.10
C LEU A 41 -16.38 6.66 6.17
N SER A 42 -15.39 6.55 7.03
CA SER A 42 -15.40 5.69 8.21
C SER A 42 -15.21 6.56 9.45
N THR A 43 -16.11 6.44 10.43
CA THR A 43 -15.96 7.12 11.71
C THR A 43 -15.57 6.14 12.80
N PHE A 44 -14.95 6.63 13.88
CA PHE A 44 -14.67 5.84 15.06
C PHE A 44 -14.63 6.71 16.31
N SER A 45 -14.91 6.08 17.45
CA SER A 45 -14.75 6.62 18.81
C SER A 45 -14.74 5.45 19.80
N ASP A 46 -14.46 5.70 21.08
CA ASP A 46 -14.68 4.72 22.15
C ASP A 46 -16.10 4.84 22.73
N PRO A 47 -16.92 3.76 22.74
CA PRO A 47 -16.63 2.39 22.28
C PRO A 47 -17.11 2.08 20.85
N GLU A 48 -17.58 3.07 20.10
CA GLU A 48 -18.27 2.87 18.82
C GLU A 48 -17.32 2.91 17.61
N ILE A 49 -17.24 1.78 16.89
CA ILE A 49 -16.52 1.69 15.62
C ILE A 49 -17.53 1.78 14.46
N GLY A 50 -17.30 2.69 13.52
CA GLY A 50 -18.16 2.95 12.38
C GLY A 50 -19.15 4.11 12.62
N PRO A 51 -20.13 4.30 11.72
CA PRO A 51 -20.38 3.54 10.49
C PRO A 51 -19.28 3.72 9.42
N VAL A 52 -19.23 2.77 8.48
CA VAL A 52 -18.53 2.93 7.20
C VAL A 52 -19.56 3.11 6.09
N ARG A 53 -19.36 4.11 5.24
CA ARG A 53 -20.25 4.44 4.12
C ARG A 53 -19.43 4.61 2.85
N THR A 54 -20.00 4.18 1.72
CA THR A 54 -19.34 4.22 0.40
C THR A 54 -20.29 4.78 -0.64
N THR A 55 -19.84 5.77 -1.42
CA THR A 55 -20.62 6.37 -2.50
C THR A 55 -19.75 6.75 -3.70
N ARG A 56 -20.37 6.94 -4.86
CA ARG A 56 -19.77 7.61 -6.02
C ARG A 56 -20.31 9.03 -6.22
N ASP A 57 -21.35 9.41 -5.48
CA ASP A 57 -21.93 10.75 -5.55
C ASP A 57 -21.21 11.70 -4.59
N PRO A 58 -20.52 12.75 -5.09
CA PRO A 58 -19.87 13.73 -4.24
C PRO A 58 -20.86 14.46 -3.31
N ASN A 59 -22.12 14.66 -3.73
CA ASN A 59 -23.12 15.34 -2.88
C ASN A 59 -23.55 14.48 -1.70
N GLU A 60 -23.60 13.16 -1.88
CA GLU A 60 -23.88 12.23 -0.79
C GLU A 60 -22.73 12.23 0.22
N MET A 61 -21.48 12.25 -0.25
CA MET A 61 -20.29 12.40 0.62
C MET A 61 -20.33 13.72 1.40
N ILE A 62 -20.66 14.83 0.74
CA ILE A 62 -20.81 16.15 1.38
C ILE A 62 -21.89 16.08 2.47
N THR A 63 -23.05 15.49 2.15
CA THR A 63 -24.16 15.33 3.10
C THR A 63 -23.71 14.53 4.34
N TRP A 64 -22.90 13.50 4.16
CA TRP A 64 -22.38 12.71 5.28
C TRP A 64 -21.39 13.50 6.13
N LEU A 65 -20.50 14.28 5.52
CA LEU A 65 -19.56 15.14 6.23
C LEU A 65 -20.27 16.22 7.05
N GLU A 66 -21.28 16.87 6.47
CA GLU A 66 -22.09 17.89 7.13
C GLU A 66 -22.94 17.33 8.28
N ALA A 67 -23.29 16.04 8.21
CA ALA A 67 -24.04 15.33 9.24
C ALA A 67 -23.17 14.74 10.37
N LEU A 68 -21.85 14.90 10.31
CA LEU A 68 -20.96 14.42 11.37
C LEU A 68 -21.29 15.13 12.69
N THR A 69 -21.53 14.32 13.71
CA THR A 69 -21.77 14.79 15.07
C THR A 69 -20.73 14.13 15.96
N VAL A 70 -20.11 14.92 16.84
CA VAL A 70 -19.19 14.36 17.83
C VAL A 70 -19.96 13.75 18.98
N HIS A 71 -19.53 12.57 19.40
CA HIS A 71 -20.11 11.80 20.49
C HIS A 71 -19.01 11.02 21.22
N GLY A 72 -19.32 10.49 22.39
CA GLY A 72 -18.33 9.86 23.25
C GLY A 72 -17.59 10.86 24.14
N GLY A 73 -16.52 10.36 24.77
CA GLY A 73 -15.78 11.04 25.83
C GLY A 73 -15.73 10.19 27.08
N GLY A 74 -14.58 9.56 27.31
CA GLY A 74 -14.32 8.74 28.49
C GLY A 74 -12.86 8.83 28.89
N ASP A 75 -12.05 7.98 28.26
CA ASP A 75 -10.60 7.96 28.36
C ASP A 75 -9.97 8.09 26.98
N CYS A 76 -8.74 8.56 26.94
CA CYS A 76 -7.88 8.42 25.78
C CYS A 76 -6.80 7.42 26.15
N PRO A 77 -6.49 6.39 25.33
CA PRO A 77 -6.57 6.26 23.84
C PRO A 77 -7.90 5.79 23.21
N GLU A 78 -8.00 5.84 21.86
CA GLU A 78 -9.21 5.58 21.01
C GLU A 78 -9.03 4.39 20.02
N TYR A 79 -10.09 3.75 19.52
CA TYR A 79 -10.03 2.56 18.60
C TYR A 79 -9.67 2.87 17.13
N CYS A 80 -8.58 3.62 16.92
CA CYS A 80 -8.16 4.09 15.59
C CYS A 80 -7.86 2.95 14.62
N PHE A 81 -7.14 1.88 15.02
CA PHE A 81 -6.77 0.82 14.09
C PHE A 81 -7.96 0.00 13.62
N SER A 82 -8.97 -0.19 14.46
CA SER A 82 -10.25 -0.76 14.06
C SER A 82 -10.98 0.11 13.03
N GLY A 83 -10.94 1.44 13.20
CA GLY A 83 -11.48 2.38 12.22
C GLY A 83 -10.78 2.30 10.86
N ILE A 84 -9.44 2.23 10.86
CA ILE A 84 -8.63 2.07 9.65
C ILE A 84 -8.89 0.71 9.00
N GLU A 85 -8.89 -0.38 9.77
CA GLU A 85 -9.17 -1.73 9.29
C GLU A 85 -10.53 -1.80 8.58
N LEU A 86 -11.57 -1.22 9.20
CA LEU A 86 -12.91 -1.16 8.62
C LEU A 86 -12.92 -0.39 7.29
N ALA A 87 -12.21 0.73 7.22
CA ALA A 87 -12.09 1.52 6.00
C ALA A 87 -11.35 0.76 4.89
N LEU A 88 -10.24 0.10 5.20
CA LEU A 88 -9.43 -0.68 4.25
C LEU A 88 -10.16 -1.89 3.68
N ARG A 89 -11.01 -2.55 4.48
CA ARG A 89 -11.87 -3.64 3.99
C ARG A 89 -12.85 -3.17 2.92
N ASN A 90 -13.27 -1.91 2.97
CA ASN A 90 -14.23 -1.33 2.03
C ASN A 90 -13.56 -0.54 0.90
N CYS A 91 -12.25 -0.26 0.98
CA CYS A 91 -11.56 0.53 -0.03
C CYS A 91 -11.19 -0.28 -1.28
N LEU A 92 -11.05 0.46 -2.38
CA LEU A 92 -10.49 -0.07 -3.63
C LEU A 92 -8.96 -0.02 -3.56
N PRO A 93 -8.26 -0.78 -4.41
CA PRO A 93 -6.81 -0.68 -4.51
C PRO A 93 -6.34 0.76 -4.79
N GLU A 94 -5.11 1.09 -4.37
CA GLU A 94 -4.45 2.40 -4.58
C GLU A 94 -5.19 3.58 -3.95
N SER A 95 -6.06 3.31 -2.97
CA SER A 95 -6.80 4.36 -2.27
C SER A 95 -5.89 5.23 -1.42
N GLN A 96 -5.99 6.55 -1.57
CA GLN A 96 -5.52 7.52 -0.59
C GLN A 96 -6.48 7.52 0.62
N VAL A 97 -5.93 7.29 1.80
CA VAL A 97 -6.66 7.25 3.08
C VAL A 97 -6.16 8.38 3.97
N PHE A 98 -7.06 9.27 4.37
CA PHE A 98 -6.78 10.37 5.29
C PHE A 98 -7.39 10.07 6.66
N ILE A 99 -6.53 9.95 7.67
CA ILE A 99 -6.90 9.59 9.04
C ILE A 99 -6.77 10.83 9.91
N PHE A 100 -7.83 11.19 10.64
CA PHE A 100 -7.87 12.32 11.57
C PHE A 100 -8.10 11.84 12.99
N THR A 101 -7.21 12.18 13.91
CA THR A 101 -7.35 11.87 15.34
C THR A 101 -6.44 12.74 16.20
N ASP A 102 -6.82 12.98 17.45
CA ASP A 102 -6.00 13.65 18.46
C ASP A 102 -5.44 12.68 19.53
N ALA A 103 -5.59 11.37 19.30
CA ALA A 103 -5.31 10.30 20.25
C ALA A 103 -4.33 9.22 19.73
N ASP A 104 -3.64 8.57 20.66
CA ASP A 104 -2.94 7.30 20.42
C ASP A 104 -3.98 6.17 20.19
N PRO A 105 -3.65 5.08 19.45
CA PRO A 105 -4.57 3.97 19.24
C PRO A 105 -4.66 3.09 20.49
N LYS A 106 -5.88 2.67 20.84
CA LYS A 106 -6.23 1.78 21.97
C LYS A 106 -6.05 0.30 21.64
N ASP A 107 -5.99 -0.02 20.36
CA ASP A 107 -5.97 -1.37 19.77
C ASP A 107 -4.69 -1.67 18.96
N PRO A 108 -3.48 -1.48 19.53
CA PRO A 108 -2.21 -1.69 18.83
C PRO A 108 -2.02 -3.13 18.33
N GLU A 109 -2.70 -4.12 18.92
CA GLU A 109 -2.70 -5.50 18.47
C GLU A 109 -3.24 -5.69 17.04
N LYS A 110 -4.02 -4.73 16.52
CA LYS A 110 -4.54 -4.75 15.16
C LYS A 110 -3.56 -4.25 14.10
N TYR A 111 -2.37 -3.76 14.49
CA TYR A 111 -1.34 -3.27 13.57
C TYR A 111 -1.09 -4.24 12.40
N GLY A 112 -0.89 -5.52 12.70
CA GLY A 112 -0.59 -6.52 11.68
C GLY A 112 -1.72 -6.73 10.66
N SER A 113 -2.99 -6.65 11.10
CA SER A 113 -4.17 -6.73 10.20
C SER A 113 -4.25 -5.50 9.30
N VAL A 114 -4.06 -4.31 9.88
CA VAL A 114 -4.06 -3.03 9.14
C VAL A 114 -2.96 -3.01 8.10
N ALA A 115 -1.71 -3.33 8.48
CA ALA A 115 -0.57 -3.38 7.58
C ALA A 115 -0.79 -4.37 6.43
N ALA A 116 -1.34 -5.56 6.73
CA ALA A 116 -1.65 -6.56 5.73
C ALA A 116 -2.70 -6.08 4.70
N LEU A 117 -3.82 -5.52 5.16
CA LEU A 117 -4.86 -4.96 4.29
C LEU A 117 -4.33 -3.79 3.46
N MET A 118 -3.58 -2.89 4.09
CA MET A 118 -2.94 -1.75 3.46
C MET A 118 -2.03 -2.18 2.32
N HIS A 119 -1.14 -3.16 2.53
CA HIS A 119 -0.29 -3.71 1.47
C HIS A 119 -1.10 -4.40 0.37
N GLY A 120 -2.06 -5.25 0.75
CA GLY A 120 -2.89 -5.98 -0.22
C GLY A 120 -3.75 -5.07 -1.10
N LYS A 121 -4.11 -3.89 -0.59
CA LYS A 121 -4.83 -2.85 -1.35
C LYS A 121 -3.89 -1.80 -1.93
N GLN A 122 -2.59 -1.82 -1.66
CA GLN A 122 -1.67 -0.72 -1.98
C GLN A 122 -2.24 0.64 -1.52
N ALA A 123 -2.93 0.67 -0.37
CA ALA A 123 -3.54 1.85 0.16
C ALA A 123 -2.48 2.73 0.84
N VAL A 124 -2.56 4.04 0.61
CA VAL A 124 -1.61 5.03 1.16
C VAL A 124 -2.26 5.71 2.37
N LEU A 125 -1.66 5.56 3.55
CA LEU A 125 -2.20 6.06 4.82
C LEU A 125 -1.54 7.39 5.19
N ASN A 126 -2.32 8.46 5.19
CA ASN A 126 -1.90 9.80 5.58
C ASN A 126 -2.57 10.21 6.90
N PHE A 127 -1.78 10.45 7.94
CA PHE A 127 -2.29 10.80 9.26
C PHE A 127 -2.24 12.30 9.48
N LEU A 128 -3.34 12.88 9.97
CA LEU A 128 -3.48 14.28 10.34
C LEU A 128 -3.80 14.32 11.85
N LEU A 129 -2.81 14.72 12.65
CA LEU A 129 -2.85 14.63 14.11
C LEU A 129 -2.91 16.01 14.77
N THR A 130 -3.78 16.19 15.77
CA THR A 130 -3.97 17.51 16.44
C THR A 130 -3.78 17.57 17.95
N GLY A 131 -3.34 16.47 18.56
CA GLY A 131 -3.16 16.43 20.00
C GLY A 131 -2.33 15.23 20.48
N SER A 132 -1.93 15.31 21.75
CA SER A 132 -1.48 14.16 22.51
C SER A 132 -2.32 14.06 23.76
N CYS A 133 -2.84 12.88 24.04
CA CYS A 133 -3.54 12.65 25.28
C CYS A 133 -2.55 12.65 26.45
N ASN A 134 -2.80 13.53 27.42
CA ASN A 134 -2.12 13.62 28.72
C ASN A 134 -0.58 13.50 28.69
N ARG A 135 0.12 14.62 28.47
CA ARG A 135 1.42 14.83 29.13
C ARG A 135 1.38 16.05 30.05
N ARG A 136 1.23 15.77 31.35
CA ARG A 136 1.79 16.65 32.38
C ARG A 136 3.28 16.79 32.09
N SER A 137 3.74 18.01 31.81
CA SER A 137 5.08 18.53 32.09
C SER A 137 6.18 17.46 32.26
N SER A 138 6.80 17.04 31.15
CA SER A 138 8.22 16.72 31.17
C SER A 138 8.89 17.51 30.07
N GLN A 139 9.48 18.64 30.45
CA GLN A 139 10.49 19.34 29.68
C GLN A 139 11.65 18.37 29.42
N SER A 140 11.64 17.71 28.27
CA SER A 140 12.84 17.17 27.62
C SER A 140 12.49 16.81 26.18
N GLY A 141 12.83 17.69 25.23
CA GLY A 141 12.85 17.44 23.79
C GLY A 141 11.52 16.99 23.17
N GLN A 142 10.76 17.94 22.60
CA GLN A 142 9.84 17.63 21.52
C GLN A 142 10.67 17.14 20.34
N GLU A 143 10.90 15.84 20.28
CA GLU A 143 11.51 15.15 19.15
C GLU A 143 10.37 14.41 18.46
N LEU A 144 9.95 14.87 17.27
CA LEU A 144 8.84 14.30 16.51
C LEU A 144 9.06 12.79 16.28
N GLY A 145 7.97 12.01 16.38
CA GLY A 145 7.98 10.55 16.20
C GLY A 145 8.58 10.09 14.88
N TYR A 146 8.41 10.92 13.84
CA TYR A 146 9.02 10.79 12.51
C TYR A 146 10.52 10.42 12.55
N PHE A 147 11.27 10.90 13.54
CA PHE A 147 12.73 10.74 13.63
C PHE A 147 13.21 9.63 14.58
N LYS A 148 12.30 8.85 15.19
CA LYS A 148 12.61 7.80 16.19
C LYS A 148 12.47 6.36 15.68
N ALA A 149 12.03 6.13 14.45
CA ALA A 149 11.71 4.80 13.92
C ALA A 149 12.92 3.85 13.71
N THR A 150 14.16 4.24 14.02
CA THR A 150 15.38 3.48 13.69
C THR A 150 15.75 2.37 14.68
N SER A 151 14.83 1.87 15.52
CA SER A 151 15.11 0.73 16.39
C SER A 151 13.98 -0.31 16.37
N HIS A 152 14.17 -1.37 15.58
CA HIS A 152 13.31 -2.56 15.40
C HIS A 152 13.10 -3.44 16.65
N SER A 153 13.26 -2.89 17.85
CA SER A 153 12.86 -3.57 19.08
C SER A 153 11.42 -3.20 19.39
N VAL A 154 10.48 -3.99 18.87
CA VAL A 154 9.08 -4.04 19.36
C VAL A 154 9.10 -4.62 20.79
N ASN A 155 9.57 -3.84 21.76
CA ASN A 155 9.45 -4.14 23.17
C ASN A 155 8.52 -3.11 23.82
N ARG A 156 7.33 -3.59 24.16
CA ARG A 156 6.41 -3.15 25.24
C ARG A 156 6.64 -1.75 25.85
N GLN A 157 6.66 -0.70 25.02
CA GLN A 157 6.47 0.71 25.40
C GLN A 157 6.55 1.66 24.18
N SER A 158 6.18 1.20 22.98
CA SER A 158 6.00 2.09 21.84
C SER A 158 4.80 3.00 22.12
N SER A 159 5.02 4.32 22.25
CA SER A 159 3.94 5.29 22.23
C SER A 159 3.12 5.13 20.95
N GLY A 160 1.80 5.27 21.04
CA GLY A 160 0.88 5.07 19.91
C GLY A 160 1.29 5.78 18.62
N ARG A 161 1.77 7.03 18.73
CA ARG A 161 2.34 7.82 17.63
C ARG A 161 3.42 7.11 16.79
N ASN A 162 4.27 6.27 17.39
CA ASN A 162 5.29 5.52 16.64
C ASN A 162 4.63 4.54 15.65
N LEU A 163 3.47 3.98 16.00
CA LEU A 163 2.76 3.05 15.14
C LEU A 163 2.09 3.74 13.94
N TYR A 164 1.66 5.01 14.09
CA TYR A 164 1.18 5.82 12.97
C TYR A 164 2.31 6.14 11.99
N ASP A 165 3.49 6.52 12.50
CA ASP A 165 4.67 6.78 11.68
C ASP A 165 5.06 5.54 10.87
N LEU A 166 5.08 4.36 11.51
CA LEU A 166 5.38 3.10 10.84
C LEU A 166 4.35 2.77 9.74
N LEU A 167 3.04 2.85 10.01
CA LEU A 167 2.01 2.61 8.99
C LEU A 167 2.07 3.61 7.84
N ALA A 168 2.31 4.90 8.13
CA ALA A 168 2.49 5.92 7.10
C ALA A 168 3.70 5.57 6.21
N GLN A 169 4.84 5.23 6.82
CA GLN A 169 6.06 4.87 6.09
C GLN A 169 5.91 3.57 5.27
N GLU A 170 5.31 2.54 5.85
CA GLU A 170 5.04 1.25 5.17
C GLU A 170 4.00 1.39 4.05
N SER A 171 3.05 2.33 4.16
CA SER A 171 2.09 2.62 3.08
C SER A 171 2.65 3.53 1.99
N GLY A 172 3.76 4.20 2.26
CA GLY A 172 4.27 5.31 1.44
C GLY A 172 3.53 6.63 1.66
N GLY A 173 2.67 6.75 2.67
CA GLY A 173 2.03 7.98 3.10
C GLY A 173 2.88 8.81 4.06
N SER A 174 2.24 9.76 4.75
CA SER A 174 2.93 10.75 5.60
C SER A 174 2.10 11.10 6.85
N VAL A 175 2.79 11.52 7.91
CA VAL A 175 2.17 12.02 9.15
C VAL A 175 2.34 13.53 9.21
N TYR A 176 1.23 14.24 9.38
CA TYR A 176 1.15 15.69 9.50
C TYR A 176 0.62 16.03 10.88
N GLU A 177 1.41 16.74 11.68
CA GLU A 177 1.04 17.13 13.05
C GLU A 177 0.82 18.64 13.14
N GLY A 178 -0.27 19.07 13.76
CA GLY A 178 -0.54 20.48 14.04
C GLY A 178 -1.24 20.65 15.39
N ASP A 179 -1.47 21.90 15.79
CA ASP A 179 -2.31 22.19 16.94
C ASP A 179 -3.79 22.19 16.53
N LYS A 180 -4.71 21.99 17.49
CA LYS A 180 -6.17 22.00 17.26
C LYS A 180 -6.69 23.23 16.51
N GLU A 181 -6.03 24.38 16.70
CA GLU A 181 -6.40 25.63 16.03
C GLU A 181 -6.06 25.64 14.53
N ASN A 182 -5.18 24.75 14.08
CA ASN A 182 -4.60 24.77 12.73
C ASN A 182 -4.94 23.54 11.88
N ILE A 183 -5.80 22.63 12.34
CA ILE A 183 -6.18 21.44 11.56
C ILE A 183 -6.78 21.77 10.20
N ALA A 184 -7.55 22.86 10.14
CA ALA A 184 -8.13 23.36 8.90
C ALA A 184 -7.05 23.63 7.84
N ASN A 185 -5.91 24.20 8.28
CA ASN A 185 -4.81 24.55 7.39
C ASN A 185 -3.99 23.31 6.98
N LEU A 186 -4.01 22.22 7.75
CA LEU A 186 -3.38 20.95 7.34
C LEU A 186 -4.16 20.25 6.23
N THR A 187 -5.46 20.52 6.08
CA THR A 187 -6.27 19.91 5.01
C THR A 187 -5.81 20.29 3.60
N GLY A 188 -4.94 21.31 3.45
CA GLY A 188 -4.27 21.63 2.20
C GLY A 188 -3.52 20.44 1.58
N VAL A 189 -3.03 19.49 2.39
CA VAL A 189 -2.41 18.25 1.86
C VAL A 189 -3.41 17.37 1.09
N ILE A 190 -4.69 17.42 1.47
CA ILE A 190 -5.77 16.68 0.80
C ILE A 190 -6.12 17.37 -0.51
N SER A 191 -6.16 18.70 -0.52
CA SER A 191 -6.33 19.50 -1.75
C SER A 191 -5.26 19.16 -2.77
N VAL A 192 -4.00 19.10 -2.33
CA VAL A 192 -2.85 18.74 -3.18
C VAL A 192 -2.94 17.29 -3.68
N ALA A 193 -3.30 16.35 -2.80
CA ALA A 193 -3.49 14.95 -3.22
C ALA A 193 -4.62 14.80 -4.23
N LEU A 194 -5.69 15.59 -4.12
CA LEU A 194 -6.81 15.57 -5.06
C LEU A 194 -6.57 16.33 -6.35
N SER A 195 -5.75 17.38 -6.38
CA SER A 195 -5.38 18.06 -7.64
C SER A 195 -4.53 17.15 -8.54
N ASN A 196 -3.88 16.15 -7.94
CA ASN A 196 -2.94 15.27 -8.59
C ASN A 196 -3.60 13.95 -9.04
N SER A 197 -4.14 13.93 -10.26
CA SER A 197 -4.74 12.74 -10.87
C SER A 197 -3.75 11.70 -11.39
N ALA A 198 -2.44 11.98 -11.37
CA ALA A 198 -1.38 11.06 -11.80
C ALA A 198 -0.15 11.24 -10.90
N PRO A 199 -0.27 10.84 -9.61
CA PRO A 199 0.73 11.14 -8.61
C PRO A 199 1.98 10.31 -8.82
N VAL A 200 3.13 10.99 -8.81
CA VAL A 200 4.45 10.37 -8.84
C VAL A 200 5.30 10.90 -7.70
N THR A 201 6.19 10.07 -7.18
CA THR A 201 7.16 10.50 -6.15
C THR A 201 8.53 10.65 -6.80
N LEU A 202 9.15 11.81 -6.63
CA LEU A 202 10.48 12.11 -7.14
C LEU A 202 11.51 11.91 -6.05
N TYR A 203 11.24 12.37 -4.83
CA TYR A 203 12.13 12.26 -3.67
C TYR A 203 11.30 11.97 -2.42
N LYS A 204 11.80 11.09 -1.54
CA LYS A 204 11.22 10.91 -0.20
C LYS A 204 12.29 10.43 0.77
N GLU A 205 12.72 11.30 1.68
CA GLU A 205 13.89 11.05 2.55
C GLU A 205 13.81 11.80 3.88
N THR A 206 14.53 11.29 4.88
CA THR A 206 14.79 11.95 6.15
C THR A 206 16.12 12.68 6.07
N VAL A 207 16.05 13.99 5.93
CA VAL A 207 17.21 14.87 5.89
C VAL A 207 17.70 15.09 7.32
N SER A 208 18.86 14.52 7.68
CA SER A 208 19.49 14.70 9.01
C SER A 208 19.72 16.17 9.42
N ALA A 209 19.93 16.43 10.70
CA ALA A 209 20.36 17.75 11.15
C ALA A 209 21.75 18.13 10.59
N GLY A 210 21.92 19.34 10.07
CA GLY A 210 23.20 19.82 9.53
C GLY A 210 23.08 21.15 8.79
N SER A 211 24.09 22.01 8.85
CA SER A 211 24.01 23.39 8.34
C SER A 211 23.97 23.45 6.81
N GLY A 212 22.97 24.16 6.26
CA GLY A 212 22.99 24.66 4.87
C GLY A 212 22.98 23.56 3.82
N ARG A 213 21.81 22.93 3.61
CA ARG A 213 21.64 21.84 2.65
C ARG A 213 21.01 22.37 1.37
N VAL A 214 21.64 22.08 0.24
CA VAL A 214 21.11 22.34 -1.10
C VAL A 214 20.81 20.99 -1.73
N LEU A 215 19.54 20.68 -1.90
CA LEU A 215 19.06 19.43 -2.46
C LEU A 215 18.71 19.64 -3.93
N PRO A 216 19.37 18.95 -4.87
CA PRO A 216 19.00 18.99 -6.28
C PRO A 216 17.68 18.23 -6.48
N LEU A 217 16.79 18.79 -7.29
CA LEU A 217 15.51 18.19 -7.64
C LEU A 217 15.41 18.12 -9.17
N GLU A 218 15.51 16.91 -9.71
CA GLU A 218 15.40 16.68 -11.16
C GLU A 218 13.94 16.75 -11.61
N VAL A 219 13.62 17.72 -12.48
CA VAL A 219 12.30 17.91 -13.07
C VAL A 219 12.39 17.63 -14.57
N ASP A 220 11.70 16.59 -15.02
CA ASP A 220 11.65 16.20 -16.44
C ASP A 220 10.52 16.88 -17.22
N GLY A 221 10.57 16.78 -18.55
CA GLY A 221 9.60 17.40 -19.45
C GLY A 221 8.15 16.89 -19.33
N ALA A 222 7.92 15.74 -18.68
CA ALA A 222 6.58 15.19 -18.50
C ALA A 222 5.95 15.56 -17.14
N LEU A 223 6.63 16.33 -16.30
CA LEU A 223 6.12 16.78 -15.00
C LEU A 223 5.24 18.03 -15.15
N LEU A 224 3.94 17.90 -14.87
CA LEU A 224 2.95 18.99 -14.99
C LEU A 224 2.75 19.77 -13.69
N GLU A 225 3.13 19.18 -12.56
CA GLU A 225 2.99 19.78 -11.24
C GLU A 225 4.12 19.26 -10.36
N LEU A 226 4.73 20.15 -9.57
CA LEU A 226 5.76 19.84 -8.59
C LEU A 226 5.26 20.26 -7.21
N VAL A 227 5.30 19.33 -6.27
CA VAL A 227 4.89 19.52 -4.89
C VAL A 227 6.07 19.20 -3.99
N ILE A 228 6.41 20.12 -3.10
CA ILE A 228 7.47 19.96 -2.11
C ILE A 228 6.84 20.04 -0.73
N SER A 229 6.79 18.90 -0.04
CA SER A 229 6.28 18.75 1.32
C SER A 229 7.45 18.59 2.30
N LEU A 230 7.46 19.40 3.34
CA LEU A 230 8.48 19.42 4.39
C LEU A 230 7.80 19.30 5.75
N VAL A 231 8.27 18.36 6.57
CA VAL A 231 7.95 18.31 8.01
C VAL A 231 9.26 18.47 8.79
N ALA A 232 9.42 19.61 9.46
CA ALA A 232 10.59 19.95 10.25
C ALA A 232 10.48 19.38 11.67
N ALA A 233 11.61 19.07 12.31
CA ALA A 233 11.66 18.66 13.73
C ALA A 233 11.01 19.65 14.70
N ASN A 234 11.13 20.96 14.43
CA ASN A 234 10.48 22.02 15.17
C ASN A 234 9.68 22.89 14.19
N SER A 235 9.65 24.21 14.39
CA SER A 235 9.00 25.10 13.41
C SER A 235 9.70 25.03 12.05
N ALA A 236 8.92 24.85 11.00
CA ALA A 236 9.44 24.82 9.63
C ALA A 236 9.79 26.24 9.15
N PRO A 237 11.04 26.47 8.73
CA PRO A 237 11.45 27.77 8.20
C PRO A 237 10.88 27.98 6.80
N ASP A 238 10.95 29.23 6.33
CA ASP A 238 10.81 29.49 4.91
C ASP A 238 12.05 28.95 4.16
N VAL A 239 11.80 28.16 3.12
CA VAL A 239 12.84 27.60 2.24
C VAL A 239 13.01 28.47 1.00
N VAL A 240 14.18 28.37 0.36
CA VAL A 240 14.37 28.94 -0.99
C VAL A 240 14.38 27.81 -2.00
N ILE A 241 13.50 27.92 -2.99
CA ILE A 241 13.43 27.00 -4.13
C ILE A 241 13.98 27.78 -5.33
N GLU A 242 15.07 27.29 -5.91
CA GLU A 242 15.66 27.87 -7.12
C GLU A 242 15.26 27.07 -8.35
N THR A 243 14.86 27.79 -9.39
CA THR A 243 14.57 27.27 -10.73
C THR A 243 15.86 26.82 -11.43
N PRO A 244 15.77 26.06 -12.53
CA PRO A 244 16.94 25.59 -13.28
C PRO A 244 17.82 26.71 -13.85
N ASP A 245 17.27 27.90 -14.08
CA ASP A 245 18.02 29.08 -14.53
C ASP A 245 18.73 29.84 -13.39
N GLY A 246 18.58 29.38 -12.15
CA GLY A 246 19.22 29.94 -10.96
C GLY A 246 18.46 31.10 -10.31
N THR A 247 17.25 31.42 -10.77
CA THR A 247 16.38 32.40 -10.11
C THR A 247 15.61 31.78 -8.94
N SER A 248 15.14 32.59 -8.00
CA SER A 248 14.30 32.10 -6.89
C SER A 248 12.84 32.04 -7.31
N GLN A 249 12.19 30.91 -7.06
CA GLN A 249 10.76 30.74 -7.29
C GLN A 249 9.94 31.72 -6.45
N VAL A 250 8.97 32.37 -7.09
CA VAL A 250 8.03 33.28 -6.44
C VAL A 250 6.75 32.53 -6.13
N PHE A 251 6.24 32.68 -4.90
CA PHE A 251 4.99 32.08 -4.43
C PHE A 251 3.91 33.14 -4.20
N GLY A 252 2.65 32.71 -4.17
CA GLY A 252 1.47 33.58 -4.07
C GLY A 252 0.89 33.96 -5.43
N THR A 253 1.20 33.17 -6.47
CA THR A 253 0.62 33.30 -7.82
C THR A 253 -0.30 32.11 -8.10
N PRO A 254 -1.18 32.17 -9.12
CA PRO A 254 -2.04 31.04 -9.50
C PRO A 254 -1.27 29.76 -9.89
N ASP A 255 -0.02 29.92 -10.33
CA ASP A 255 0.87 28.85 -10.79
C ASP A 255 1.87 28.39 -9.71
N ALA A 256 1.98 29.10 -8.59
CA ALA A 256 2.87 28.74 -7.48
C ALA A 256 2.29 29.21 -6.14
N GLU A 257 1.86 28.25 -5.33
CA GLU A 257 1.17 28.49 -4.06
C GLU A 257 1.82 27.77 -2.88
N ILE A 258 1.58 28.29 -1.67
CA ILE A 258 1.94 27.63 -0.42
C ILE A 258 0.67 26.99 0.11
N ALA A 259 0.47 25.71 -0.22
CA ALA A 259 -0.74 24.96 0.12
C ALA A 259 -0.87 24.70 1.62
N VAL A 260 0.25 24.52 2.34
CA VAL A 260 0.26 24.36 3.80
C VAL A 260 1.38 25.19 4.40
N ASN A 261 1.05 25.95 5.45
CA ASN A 261 1.99 26.76 6.23
C ASN A 261 1.59 26.73 7.71
N VAL A 262 1.94 25.64 8.41
CA VAL A 262 1.47 25.38 9.78
C VAL A 262 2.56 24.72 10.60
N GLY A 263 3.00 25.37 11.69
CA GLY A 263 3.86 24.75 12.70
C GLY A 263 5.14 24.14 12.09
N THR A 264 5.18 22.80 12.06
CA THR A 264 6.27 21.98 11.52
C THR A 264 6.11 21.66 10.03
N ASN A 265 4.97 21.96 9.40
CA ASN A 265 4.62 21.54 8.05
C ASN A 265 4.66 22.71 7.06
N ARG A 266 5.30 22.48 5.91
CA ARG A 266 5.26 23.35 4.74
C ARG A 266 4.98 22.52 3.50
N VAL A 267 4.03 22.95 2.68
CA VAL A 267 3.76 22.34 1.38
C VAL A 267 3.72 23.43 0.32
N TYR A 268 4.61 23.33 -0.65
CA TYR A 268 4.73 24.22 -1.80
C TYR A 268 4.22 23.48 -3.04
N GLN A 269 3.42 24.15 -3.87
CA GLN A 269 2.84 23.58 -5.08
C GLN A 269 3.15 24.51 -6.26
N ILE A 270 3.70 23.96 -7.34
CA ILE A 270 4.13 24.67 -8.54
C ILE A 270 3.53 23.97 -9.76
N LYS A 271 2.78 24.69 -10.58
CA LYS A 271 2.16 24.19 -11.80
C LYS A 271 3.06 24.45 -13.00
N ASN A 272 3.14 23.49 -13.91
CA ASN A 272 3.96 23.50 -15.12
C ASN A 272 5.42 23.96 -14.84
N PRO A 273 6.13 23.28 -13.91
CA PRO A 273 7.52 23.64 -13.60
C PRO A 273 8.40 23.53 -14.86
N SER A 274 9.38 24.42 -15.00
CA SER A 274 10.35 24.32 -16.09
C SER A 274 11.23 23.07 -15.93
N PRO A 275 11.51 22.32 -17.01
CA PRO A 275 12.40 21.16 -16.95
C PRO A 275 13.84 21.55 -16.60
N GLY A 276 14.51 20.68 -15.84
CA GLY A 276 15.90 20.82 -15.39
C GLY A 276 16.07 20.59 -13.90
N THR A 277 17.28 20.82 -13.40
CA THR A 277 17.62 20.62 -12.00
C THR A 277 17.25 21.86 -11.17
N TRP A 278 16.18 21.75 -10.40
CA TRP A 278 15.80 22.70 -9.36
C TRP A 278 16.66 22.52 -8.12
N ARG A 279 16.71 23.53 -7.23
CA ARG A 279 17.47 23.43 -5.97
C ARG A 279 16.65 23.88 -4.79
N LEU A 280 16.43 22.99 -3.84
CA LEU A 280 15.81 23.29 -2.56
C LEU A 280 16.90 23.63 -1.54
N ARG A 281 16.89 24.85 -1.01
CA ARG A 281 17.83 25.32 0.00
C ARG A 281 17.17 25.39 1.38
N LEU A 282 17.63 24.53 2.28
CA LEU A 282 17.27 24.53 3.70
C LEU A 282 18.26 25.44 4.45
N ARG A 283 17.75 26.49 5.08
CA ARG A 283 18.57 27.58 5.67
C ARG A 283 18.96 27.37 7.13
N ASP A 284 18.50 26.30 7.74
CA ASP A 284 18.86 25.95 9.11
C ASP A 284 19.57 24.59 9.16
N SER A 285 19.68 24.05 10.38
CA SER A 285 20.31 22.76 10.64
C SER A 285 19.34 21.74 11.24
N GLN A 286 18.04 21.92 11.04
CA GLN A 286 17.05 20.99 11.58
C GLN A 286 17.00 19.69 10.79
N GLN A 287 16.42 18.67 11.40
CA GLN A 287 16.05 17.45 10.70
C GLN A 287 14.71 17.66 9.99
N TYR A 288 14.57 17.10 8.79
CA TYR A 288 13.36 17.21 7.97
C TYR A 288 12.92 15.85 7.44
N ALA A 289 11.61 15.60 7.47
CA ALA A 289 10.94 14.78 6.48
C ALA A 289 10.84 15.58 5.19
N LEU A 290 11.43 15.12 4.10
CA LEU A 290 11.25 15.72 2.79
C LEU A 290 10.53 14.74 1.87
N GLU A 291 9.47 15.21 1.25
CA GLU A 291 8.76 14.50 0.20
C GLU A 291 8.54 15.45 -0.98
N VAL A 292 9.01 15.04 -2.15
CA VAL A 292 8.80 15.75 -3.41
C VAL A 292 8.01 14.85 -4.32
N THR A 293 6.79 15.27 -4.63
CA THR A 293 5.87 14.57 -5.52
C THR A 293 5.52 15.45 -6.70
N GLY A 294 4.78 14.90 -7.65
CA GLY A 294 4.27 15.68 -8.76
C GLY A 294 3.22 14.95 -9.56
N LYS A 295 2.73 15.63 -10.60
CA LYS A 295 1.76 15.09 -11.56
C LYS A 295 2.47 14.74 -12.85
N SER A 296 2.58 13.45 -13.17
CA SER A 296 3.28 13.00 -14.38
C SER A 296 2.69 11.72 -14.94
N ILE A 297 2.84 11.54 -16.25
CA ILE A 297 2.56 10.27 -16.94
C ILE A 297 3.75 9.31 -16.88
N VAL A 298 4.92 9.79 -16.48
CA VAL A 298 6.13 8.99 -16.34
C VAL A 298 6.23 8.51 -14.90
N ASP A 299 6.09 7.20 -14.71
CA ASP A 299 6.29 6.51 -13.43
C ASP A 299 6.79 5.09 -13.69
N PHE A 300 6.87 4.25 -12.66
CA PHE A 300 7.24 2.86 -12.82
C PHE A 300 6.60 1.95 -11.79
N SER A 301 6.35 0.71 -12.17
CA SER A 301 6.12 -0.38 -11.23
C SER A 301 7.33 -1.32 -11.22
N TYR A 302 7.43 -2.15 -10.19
CA TYR A 302 8.49 -3.15 -10.12
C TYR A 302 7.98 -4.45 -9.49
N GLN A 303 8.65 -5.54 -9.84
CA GLN A 303 8.40 -6.86 -9.28
C GLN A 303 9.73 -7.52 -8.91
N PHE A 304 9.81 -8.00 -7.67
CA PHE A 304 10.91 -8.86 -7.24
C PHE A 304 10.70 -10.26 -7.82
N MET A 305 11.76 -10.81 -8.41
CA MET A 305 11.76 -12.12 -9.06
C MET A 305 12.82 -13.01 -8.42
N LYS A 306 12.45 -14.27 -8.17
CA LYS A 306 13.39 -15.33 -7.83
C LYS A 306 13.73 -16.17 -9.05
N THR A 307 14.99 -16.56 -9.15
CA THR A 307 15.46 -17.49 -10.19
C THR A 307 15.40 -18.91 -9.65
N THR A 308 14.62 -19.77 -10.28
CA THR A 308 14.58 -21.20 -9.97
C THR A 308 15.89 -21.90 -10.36
N SER A 309 16.12 -23.12 -9.87
CA SER A 309 17.28 -23.94 -10.25
C SER A 309 17.42 -24.15 -11.76
N ASN A 310 16.31 -24.07 -12.49
CA ASN A 310 16.24 -24.28 -13.93
C ASN A 310 16.38 -22.96 -14.72
N GLY A 311 16.69 -21.85 -14.04
CA GLY A 311 16.88 -20.53 -14.65
C GLY A 311 15.59 -19.76 -14.95
N ILE A 312 14.41 -20.28 -14.56
CA ILE A 312 13.13 -19.61 -14.74
C ILE A 312 12.96 -18.52 -13.68
N LEU A 313 12.57 -17.31 -14.10
CA LEU A 313 12.21 -16.21 -13.21
C LEU A 313 10.74 -16.33 -12.80
N LEU A 314 10.47 -16.35 -11.49
CA LEU A 314 9.13 -16.34 -10.92
C LEU A 314 8.97 -15.13 -10.00
N PRO A 315 7.78 -14.48 -9.97
CA PRO A 315 7.51 -13.43 -8.99
C PRO A 315 7.69 -13.95 -7.56
N ILE A 316 8.18 -13.08 -6.69
CA ILE A 316 8.10 -13.26 -5.24
C ILE A 316 6.76 -12.65 -4.81
N ASP A 317 5.87 -13.49 -4.26
CA ASP A 317 4.53 -13.08 -3.83
C ASP A 317 4.55 -12.24 -2.54
N GLY A 318 5.60 -12.39 -1.72
CA GLY A 318 5.81 -11.66 -0.47
C GLY A 318 6.97 -10.65 -0.54
N ARG A 319 7.56 -10.37 0.62
CA ARG A 319 8.75 -9.51 0.74
C ARG A 319 10.03 -10.29 0.40
N PRO A 320 11.05 -9.63 -0.20
CA PRO A 320 12.30 -10.29 -0.59
C PRO A 320 13.15 -10.69 0.63
N VAL A 321 14.01 -11.69 0.48
CA VAL A 321 14.89 -12.18 1.55
C VAL A 321 16.21 -11.40 1.58
N ALA A 322 16.64 -10.97 2.77
CA ALA A 322 17.91 -10.27 2.97
C ALA A 322 19.11 -11.10 2.51
N GLY A 323 20.09 -10.47 1.85
CA GLY A 323 21.32 -11.12 1.40
C GLY A 323 21.18 -12.07 0.21
N VAL A 324 19.96 -12.26 -0.32
CA VAL A 324 19.71 -13.10 -1.50
C VAL A 324 19.80 -12.26 -2.77
N ASN A 325 20.41 -12.85 -3.81
CA ASN A 325 20.43 -12.25 -5.15
C ASN A 325 19.03 -12.32 -5.75
N THR A 326 18.48 -11.16 -6.06
CA THR A 326 17.11 -11.00 -6.56
C THR A 326 17.13 -10.16 -7.83
N THR A 327 16.44 -10.65 -8.86
CA THR A 327 16.22 -9.88 -10.08
C THR A 327 15.01 -8.98 -9.85
N ILE A 328 15.16 -7.69 -10.13
CA ILE A 328 14.06 -6.72 -10.11
C ILE A 328 13.68 -6.43 -11.55
N ILE A 329 12.43 -6.70 -11.91
CA ILE A 329 11.86 -6.27 -13.17
C ILE A 329 11.15 -4.94 -12.94
N VAL A 330 11.50 -3.93 -13.73
CA VAL A 330 10.90 -2.60 -13.71
C VAL A 330 10.07 -2.42 -14.97
N ASP A 331 8.82 -2.00 -14.83
CA ASP A 331 7.92 -1.65 -15.92
C ASP A 331 7.66 -0.14 -15.89
N VAL A 332 8.11 0.58 -16.92
CA VAL A 332 8.05 2.05 -16.98
C VAL A 332 6.74 2.49 -17.63
N LEU A 333 5.96 3.28 -16.90
CA LEU A 333 4.77 3.96 -17.40
C LEU A 333 5.22 5.22 -18.17
N GLY A 334 4.59 5.49 -19.32
CA GLY A 334 4.96 6.63 -20.16
C GLY A 334 6.36 6.53 -20.79
N ALA A 335 6.85 5.31 -21.03
CA ALA A 335 8.20 5.02 -21.53
C ALA A 335 8.56 5.73 -22.85
N GLU A 336 7.58 6.12 -23.66
CA GLU A 336 7.77 6.94 -24.87
C GLU A 336 8.34 8.34 -24.59
N ASN A 337 8.25 8.82 -23.34
CA ASN A 337 8.84 10.07 -22.90
C ASN A 337 10.27 9.89 -22.34
N ILE A 338 10.75 8.65 -22.25
CA ILE A 338 12.06 8.29 -21.72
C ILE A 338 13.01 7.90 -22.84
N GLN A 339 14.16 8.57 -22.91
CA GLN A 339 15.24 8.22 -23.85
C GLN A 339 16.03 7.02 -23.35
N GLN A 340 16.33 6.99 -22.05
CA GLN A 340 17.15 5.96 -21.44
C GLN A 340 16.83 5.83 -19.96
N LEU A 341 16.65 4.59 -19.51
CA LEU A 341 16.73 4.24 -18.10
C LEU A 341 18.12 3.70 -17.78
N SER A 342 18.86 4.37 -16.89
CA SER A 342 20.29 4.12 -16.70
C SER A 342 20.58 3.33 -15.43
N LYS A 343 19.87 3.62 -14.33
CA LYS A 343 20.22 3.12 -13.00
C LYS A 343 18.98 2.83 -12.17
N MET A 344 19.07 1.80 -11.35
CA MET A 344 18.16 1.55 -10.24
C MET A 344 18.97 1.49 -8.94
N SER A 345 18.40 2.07 -7.89
CA SER A 345 19.00 2.12 -6.56
C SER A 345 18.00 1.71 -5.48
N LEU A 346 18.49 1.03 -4.46
CA LEU A 346 17.77 0.76 -3.22
C LEU A 346 18.24 1.78 -2.18
N LEU A 347 17.33 2.62 -1.69
CA LEU A 347 17.64 3.75 -0.81
C LEU A 347 17.16 3.48 0.61
N ASN A 348 17.97 3.80 1.62
CA ASN A 348 17.53 3.79 3.01
C ASN A 348 16.62 5.01 3.33
N ALA A 349 16.18 5.13 4.58
CA ALA A 349 15.30 6.22 5.00
C ALA A 349 15.93 7.62 4.92
N ALA A 350 17.26 7.73 4.94
CA ALA A 350 17.97 8.99 4.77
C ALA A 350 18.22 9.36 3.29
N GLY A 351 17.72 8.55 2.35
CA GLY A 351 17.96 8.74 0.92
C GLY A 351 19.34 8.24 0.46
N GLU A 352 20.10 7.58 1.33
CA GLU A 352 21.41 7.03 1.00
C GLU A 352 21.26 5.72 0.20
N GLU A 353 22.11 5.57 -0.81
CA GLU A 353 22.11 4.40 -1.67
C GLU A 353 22.77 3.20 -0.96
N LEU A 354 21.97 2.19 -0.64
CA LEU A 354 22.44 0.93 -0.06
C LEU A 354 23.02 0.01 -1.15
N VAL A 355 22.31 -0.07 -2.28
CA VAL A 355 22.67 -0.91 -3.43
C VAL A 355 22.27 -0.19 -4.70
N SER A 356 23.06 -0.33 -5.77
CA SER A 356 22.62 0.06 -7.10
C SER A 356 23.05 -0.92 -8.18
N SER A 357 22.32 -0.88 -9.29
CA SER A 357 22.59 -1.66 -10.48
C SER A 357 22.30 -0.83 -11.72
N ALA A 358 23.09 -1.05 -12.78
CA ALA A 358 22.72 -0.59 -14.10
C ALA A 358 21.44 -1.30 -14.57
N MET A 359 20.64 -0.60 -15.36
CA MET A 359 19.40 -1.14 -15.90
C MET A 359 19.64 -1.75 -17.29
N THR A 360 19.14 -2.97 -17.50
CA THR A 360 19.22 -3.67 -18.79
C THR A 360 17.83 -3.81 -19.38
N ALA A 361 17.61 -3.31 -20.59
CA ALA A 361 16.34 -3.48 -21.29
C ALA A 361 16.07 -4.97 -21.58
N VAL A 362 14.87 -5.44 -21.25
CA VAL A 362 14.43 -6.84 -21.45
C VAL A 362 13.18 -6.96 -22.33
N GLY A 363 12.73 -5.86 -22.93
CA GLY A 363 11.61 -5.84 -23.87
C GLY A 363 10.35 -5.20 -23.28
N GLY A 364 9.17 -5.79 -23.54
CA GLY A 364 7.88 -5.22 -23.16
C GLY A 364 7.26 -4.35 -24.25
N LEU A 365 6.00 -3.94 -24.04
CA LEU A 365 5.32 -3.02 -24.95
C LEU A 365 6.12 -1.71 -25.00
N LEU A 366 6.48 -1.26 -26.21
CA LEU A 366 7.34 -0.09 -26.42
C LEU A 366 8.74 -0.16 -25.76
N GLY A 367 9.22 -1.35 -25.38
CA GLY A 367 10.52 -1.49 -24.69
C GLY A 367 10.53 -0.98 -23.25
N ALA A 368 9.36 -0.89 -22.61
CA ALA A 368 9.18 -0.32 -21.28
C ALA A 368 9.73 -1.17 -20.12
N LYS A 369 10.18 -2.41 -20.37
CA LYS A 369 10.65 -3.31 -19.32
C LYS A 369 12.16 -3.40 -19.22
N TYR A 370 12.64 -3.29 -18.00
CA TYR A 370 14.05 -3.33 -17.64
C TYR A 370 14.28 -4.32 -16.51
N SER A 371 15.51 -4.79 -16.39
CA SER A 371 15.94 -5.67 -15.31
C SER A 371 17.21 -5.16 -14.63
N ALA A 372 17.28 -5.39 -13.34
CA ALA A 372 18.47 -5.21 -12.51
C ALA A 372 18.65 -6.45 -11.62
N LEU A 373 19.90 -6.86 -11.39
CA LEU A 373 20.23 -7.91 -10.45
C LEU A 373 20.93 -7.28 -9.25
N VAL A 374 20.38 -7.47 -8.06
CA VAL A 374 20.93 -6.91 -6.83
C VAL A 374 20.95 -7.96 -5.73
N THR A 375 21.91 -7.83 -4.81
CA THR A 375 21.87 -8.53 -3.53
C THR A 375 21.01 -7.71 -2.58
N MET A 376 19.97 -8.31 -2.02
CA MET A 376 19.05 -7.60 -1.13
C MET A 376 19.76 -7.08 0.12
N PRO A 377 19.58 -5.80 0.51
CA PRO A 377 20.16 -5.27 1.73
C PRO A 377 19.54 -5.92 2.97
N THR A 378 20.14 -5.67 4.13
CA THR A 378 19.60 -6.10 5.44
C THR A 378 18.71 -5.05 6.09
N GLU A 379 18.77 -3.82 5.60
CA GLU A 379 17.97 -2.68 6.07
C GLU A 379 16.77 -2.47 5.16
N GLU A 380 15.73 -1.81 5.67
CA GLU A 380 14.58 -1.39 4.87
C GLU A 380 15.00 -0.43 3.75
N PHE A 381 14.29 -0.47 2.64
CA PHE A 381 14.65 0.33 1.49
C PHE A 381 13.46 0.76 0.63
N ARG A 382 13.67 1.82 -0.16
CA ARG A 382 12.82 2.23 -1.28
C ARG A 382 13.50 1.95 -2.60
N VAL A 383 12.72 1.75 -3.66
CA VAL A 383 13.25 1.60 -5.02
C VAL A 383 13.27 2.96 -5.70
N LYS A 384 14.43 3.37 -6.23
CA LYS A 384 14.60 4.55 -7.09
C LYS A 384 15.02 4.11 -8.48
N ILE A 385 14.50 4.78 -9.50
CA ILE A 385 14.99 4.69 -10.88
C ILE A 385 15.48 6.06 -11.36
N GLU A 386 16.48 6.06 -12.21
CA GLU A 386 17.10 7.27 -12.78
C GLU A 386 17.37 7.09 -14.27
N GLY A 387 17.30 8.19 -15.02
CA GLY A 387 17.55 8.17 -16.46
C GLY A 387 17.46 9.55 -17.10
N MET A 388 17.22 9.56 -18.41
CA MET A 388 17.02 10.77 -19.20
C MET A 388 15.70 10.70 -19.96
N ASP A 389 14.98 11.82 -20.01
CA ASP A 389 13.82 12.00 -20.87
C ASP A 389 14.24 12.18 -22.35
N VAL A 390 13.27 12.21 -23.26
CA VAL A 390 13.49 12.42 -24.71
C VAL A 390 14.17 13.74 -25.07
N ASN A 391 14.19 14.70 -24.15
CA ASN A 391 14.86 16.00 -24.31
C ASN A 391 16.25 16.01 -23.66
N SER A 392 16.76 14.85 -23.23
CA SER A 392 18.02 14.70 -22.50
C SER A 392 18.06 15.46 -21.16
N THR A 393 16.90 15.67 -20.55
CA THR A 393 16.77 16.14 -19.17
C THR A 393 16.84 14.95 -18.23
N SER A 394 17.60 15.06 -17.14
CA SER A 394 17.62 14.04 -16.10
C SER A 394 16.22 13.87 -15.49
N PHE A 395 15.84 12.63 -15.22
CA PHE A 395 14.65 12.33 -14.43
C PHE A 395 14.97 11.28 -13.38
N GLN A 396 14.16 11.30 -12.31
CA GLN A 396 14.13 10.22 -11.36
C GLN A 396 12.72 9.98 -10.84
N ARG A 397 12.47 8.75 -10.41
CA ARG A 397 11.24 8.36 -9.72
C ARG A 397 11.60 7.45 -8.55
N VAL A 398 10.86 7.58 -7.47
CA VAL A 398 11.01 6.78 -6.25
C VAL A 398 9.66 6.15 -5.95
N GLN A 399 9.66 4.89 -5.57
CA GLN A 399 8.47 4.26 -5.01
C GLN A 399 8.40 4.57 -3.51
N PRO A 400 7.30 5.18 -3.01
CA PRO A 400 7.27 5.79 -1.68
C PRO A 400 7.21 4.79 -0.52
N THR A 401 6.81 3.56 -0.80
CA THR A 401 6.68 2.46 0.18
C THR A 401 8.05 1.91 0.58
N PHE A 402 8.31 1.79 1.88
CA PHE A 402 9.44 0.98 2.36
C PHE A 402 9.18 -0.50 2.20
N ILE A 403 10.22 -1.21 1.83
CA ILE A 403 10.27 -2.66 1.75
C ILE A 403 11.24 -3.12 2.82
N GLN A 404 10.74 -3.91 3.76
CA GLN A 404 11.58 -4.57 4.75
C GLN A 404 12.00 -5.94 4.20
N PRO A 405 13.29 -6.17 3.89
CA PRO A 405 13.79 -7.51 3.62
C PRO A 405 13.51 -8.45 4.80
N GLN A 406 13.21 -9.71 4.49
CA GLN A 406 12.85 -10.73 5.47
C GLN A 406 13.99 -11.73 5.70
N SER A 407 13.92 -12.42 6.83
CA SER A 407 14.84 -13.51 7.18
C SER A 407 14.38 -14.89 6.69
N PHE A 408 13.24 -14.95 6.00
CA PHE A 408 12.66 -16.20 5.49
C PHE A 408 11.88 -15.96 4.19
N ASP A 409 11.86 -16.98 3.33
CA ASP A 409 11.02 -17.03 2.13
C ASP A 409 9.67 -17.66 2.48
N LEU A 410 8.62 -17.17 1.85
CA LEU A 410 7.25 -17.66 1.99
C LEU A 410 6.59 -17.63 0.61
N ALA A 411 6.12 -18.78 0.14
CA ALA A 411 5.52 -18.91 -1.19
C ALA A 411 4.34 -19.89 -1.18
N LEU A 412 3.40 -19.68 -2.10
CA LEU A 412 2.36 -20.69 -2.37
C LEU A 412 2.97 -21.92 -3.05
N GLU A 413 2.42 -23.08 -2.75
CA GLU A 413 2.88 -24.36 -3.28
C GLU A 413 1.69 -25.15 -3.82
N GLY A 414 1.89 -25.86 -4.94
CA GLY A 414 0.88 -26.71 -5.55
C GLY A 414 -0.21 -25.97 -6.34
N GLU A 415 -1.11 -26.74 -6.94
CA GLU A 415 -2.34 -26.21 -7.54
C GLU A 415 -3.39 -26.00 -6.44
N LYS A 416 -4.21 -24.96 -6.60
CA LYS A 416 -5.30 -24.68 -5.65
C LYS A 416 -6.43 -25.70 -5.87
N GLU A 417 -6.88 -26.33 -4.79
CA GLU A 417 -8.07 -27.18 -4.85
C GLU A 417 -9.32 -26.32 -5.16
N PRO A 418 -10.23 -26.80 -6.01
CA PRO A 418 -11.47 -26.07 -6.30
C PRO A 418 -12.38 -26.07 -5.06
N LEU A 419 -12.91 -24.90 -4.70
CA LEU A 419 -13.85 -24.76 -3.59
C LEU A 419 -15.29 -24.83 -4.14
N TYR A 420 -16.09 -25.76 -3.61
CA TYR A 420 -17.51 -25.90 -3.98
C TYR A 420 -18.43 -25.44 -2.83
N ALA A 421 -19.66 -25.04 -3.15
CA ALA A 421 -20.65 -24.67 -2.15
C ALA A 421 -20.89 -25.83 -1.16
N GLY A 422 -20.74 -25.56 0.14
CA GLY A 422 -20.89 -26.56 1.20
C GLY A 422 -19.69 -27.51 1.39
N ALA A 423 -18.59 -27.28 0.66
CA ALA A 423 -17.36 -28.08 0.75
C ALA A 423 -16.20 -27.27 1.35
N THR A 424 -15.08 -27.98 1.59
CA THR A 424 -13.81 -27.39 2.01
C THR A 424 -12.75 -27.54 0.92
N ALA A 425 -11.76 -26.66 0.90
CA ALA A 425 -10.61 -26.73 0.01
C ALA A 425 -9.37 -26.17 0.72
N ASP A 426 -8.21 -26.75 0.44
CA ASP A 426 -6.95 -26.32 1.03
C ASP A 426 -6.06 -25.58 0.02
N VAL A 427 -5.35 -24.56 0.51
CA VAL A 427 -4.30 -23.87 -0.25
C VAL A 427 -2.97 -24.03 0.48
N HIS A 428 -2.00 -24.65 -0.19
CA HIS A 428 -0.72 -25.00 0.38
C HIS A 428 0.33 -23.87 0.25
N PHE A 429 1.26 -23.85 1.19
CA PHE A 429 2.40 -22.93 1.20
C PHE A 429 3.67 -23.60 1.70
N LEU A 430 4.80 -23.04 1.30
CA LEU A 430 6.16 -23.40 1.72
C LEU A 430 6.81 -22.20 2.42
N LEU A 431 7.42 -22.46 3.58
CA LEU A 431 8.29 -21.52 4.26
C LEU A 431 9.71 -22.06 4.33
N VAL A 432 10.70 -21.21 4.02
CA VAL A 432 12.13 -21.53 4.13
C VAL A 432 12.82 -20.50 5.02
N ASN A 433 13.40 -20.94 6.13
CA ASN A 433 14.12 -20.05 7.04
C ASN A 433 15.53 -19.78 6.51
N HIS A 434 15.87 -18.52 6.23
CA HIS A 434 17.23 -18.10 5.85
C HIS A 434 17.99 -17.42 7.00
N GLY A 435 17.32 -17.19 8.13
CA GLY A 435 17.86 -16.52 9.31
C GLY A 435 18.37 -17.50 10.37
N SER A 436 18.43 -16.98 11.61
CA SER A 436 18.78 -17.77 12.78
C SER A 436 17.66 -18.77 13.13
N ARG A 437 17.99 -19.73 14.00
CA ARG A 437 16.99 -20.67 14.53
C ARG A 437 15.85 -19.89 15.20
N GLY A 438 14.61 -20.23 14.84
CA GLY A 438 13.47 -19.40 15.17
C GLY A 438 12.15 -20.14 15.25
N THR A 439 11.21 -19.59 16.03
CA THR A 439 9.81 -20.00 15.99
C THR A 439 9.03 -19.06 15.08
N PHE A 440 8.29 -19.64 14.15
CA PHE A 440 7.41 -18.97 13.21
C PHE A 440 5.96 -19.27 13.60
N THR A 441 5.11 -18.25 13.60
CA THR A 441 3.69 -18.33 13.93
C THR A 441 2.87 -17.94 12.72
N PHE A 442 1.84 -18.73 12.41
CA PHE A 442 1.01 -18.58 11.22
C PHE A 442 -0.39 -18.15 11.62
N THR A 443 -0.92 -17.16 10.92
CA THR A 443 -2.29 -16.67 11.08
C THR A 443 -2.88 -16.45 9.70
N ALA A 444 -4.12 -16.89 9.48
CA ALA A 444 -4.84 -16.62 8.25
C ALA A 444 -6.16 -15.92 8.57
N THR A 445 -6.46 -14.86 7.82
CA THR A 445 -7.70 -14.08 7.95
C THR A 445 -8.24 -13.75 6.58
N ASP A 446 -9.56 -13.66 6.42
CA ASP A 446 -10.17 -13.28 5.15
C ASP A 446 -11.30 -12.24 5.27
N ASP A 447 -11.82 -11.83 4.13
CA ASP A 447 -12.91 -10.87 3.97
C ASP A 447 -14.30 -11.51 3.93
N ALA A 448 -14.38 -12.78 3.53
CA ALA A 448 -15.64 -13.52 3.38
C ALA A 448 -15.93 -14.52 4.51
N SER A 449 -15.10 -14.54 5.57
CA SER A 449 -15.21 -15.48 6.70
C SER A 449 -15.26 -16.95 6.27
N MET A 450 -14.59 -17.29 5.18
CA MET A 450 -14.44 -18.64 4.64
C MET A 450 -13.17 -19.33 5.17
N VAL A 451 -12.19 -18.60 5.70
CA VAL A 451 -11.01 -19.23 6.33
C VAL A 451 -11.43 -19.94 7.61
N GLN A 452 -11.21 -21.25 7.66
CA GLN A 452 -11.54 -22.08 8.81
C GLN A 452 -10.33 -22.26 9.74
N SER A 453 -9.15 -22.51 9.17
CA SER A 453 -7.93 -22.74 9.95
C SER A 453 -6.66 -22.54 9.12
N VAL A 454 -5.52 -22.45 9.83
CA VAL A 454 -4.17 -22.51 9.26
C VAL A 454 -3.38 -23.56 10.01
N SER A 455 -2.62 -24.38 9.28
CA SER A 455 -1.79 -25.44 9.85
C SER A 455 -0.41 -25.48 9.17
N PRO A 456 0.69 -25.55 9.92
CA PRO A 456 0.77 -25.46 11.38
C PRO A 456 0.45 -24.04 11.87
N THR A 457 0.00 -23.88 13.13
CA THR A 457 -0.13 -22.55 13.76
C THR A 457 1.19 -22.00 14.26
N SER A 458 2.16 -22.88 14.56
CA SER A 458 3.54 -22.49 14.82
C SER A 458 4.54 -23.63 14.55
N VAL A 459 5.78 -23.28 14.21
CA VAL A 459 6.85 -24.24 13.97
C VAL A 459 8.20 -23.63 14.31
N THR A 460 9.14 -24.43 14.84
CA THR A 460 10.52 -23.98 15.07
C THR A 460 11.44 -24.55 14.02
N LEU A 461 12.13 -23.69 13.27
CA LEU A 461 13.03 -24.08 12.18
C LEU A 461 14.47 -23.71 12.49
N GLN A 462 15.38 -24.59 12.06
CA GLN A 462 16.81 -24.29 12.01
C GLN A 462 17.12 -23.37 10.81
N PRO A 463 18.31 -22.75 10.76
CA PRO A 463 18.76 -22.06 9.55
C PRO A 463 18.73 -23.00 8.34
N ASN A 464 18.22 -22.52 7.22
CA ASN A 464 18.01 -23.23 5.95
C ASN A 464 17.06 -24.43 6.01
N ALA A 465 16.33 -24.63 7.11
CA ALA A 465 15.25 -25.61 7.17
C ALA A 465 13.96 -25.03 6.57
N ASN A 466 13.11 -25.92 6.06
CA ASN A 466 11.82 -25.58 5.49
C ASN A 466 10.67 -26.32 6.18
N THR A 467 9.46 -25.85 5.94
CA THR A 467 8.20 -26.52 6.33
C THR A 467 7.14 -26.20 5.31
N THR A 468 6.21 -27.13 5.12
CA THR A 468 4.99 -26.91 4.37
C THR A 468 3.81 -26.72 5.33
N GLY A 469 2.74 -26.12 4.82
CA GLY A 469 1.49 -25.92 5.54
C GLY A 469 0.33 -25.67 4.58
N TYR A 470 -0.85 -25.41 5.14
CA TYR A 470 -2.05 -25.09 4.38
C TYR A 470 -2.99 -24.14 5.12
N ILE A 471 -3.78 -23.39 4.34
CA ILE A 471 -4.95 -22.64 4.80
C ILE A 471 -6.17 -23.44 4.35
N SER A 472 -7.04 -23.76 5.29
CA SER A 472 -8.28 -24.48 5.00
C SER A 472 -9.44 -23.52 4.89
N PHE A 473 -10.18 -23.61 3.78
CA PHE A 473 -11.36 -22.81 3.48
C PHE A 473 -12.62 -23.65 3.53
N ALA A 474 -13.73 -23.05 3.97
CA ALA A 474 -15.05 -23.66 3.96
C ALA A 474 -16.07 -22.71 3.33
N ALA A 475 -16.70 -23.13 2.23
CA ALA A 475 -17.77 -22.35 1.61
C ALA A 475 -19.12 -22.71 2.24
N PRO A 476 -19.96 -21.73 2.62
CA PRO A 476 -21.34 -22.00 3.01
C PRO A 476 -22.10 -22.80 1.93
N SER A 477 -23.02 -23.67 2.33
CA SER A 477 -23.86 -24.42 1.38
C SER A 477 -24.74 -23.52 0.50
N ALA A 478 -25.07 -22.32 0.99
CA ALA A 478 -25.80 -21.30 0.26
C ALA A 478 -24.89 -20.33 -0.53
N ALA A 479 -23.58 -20.58 -0.61
CA ALA A 479 -22.65 -19.70 -1.31
C ALA A 479 -22.98 -19.66 -2.82
N THR A 480 -23.02 -18.45 -3.38
CA THR A 480 -23.21 -18.26 -4.82
C THR A 480 -21.94 -18.61 -5.57
N VAL A 481 -22.06 -19.28 -6.72
CA VAL A 481 -20.93 -19.50 -7.62
C VAL A 481 -20.32 -18.15 -8.03
N GLY A 482 -19.00 -18.05 -8.02
CA GLY A 482 -18.25 -16.81 -8.26
C GLY A 482 -17.97 -15.99 -7.00
N THR A 483 -18.53 -16.36 -5.84
CA THR A 483 -18.15 -15.73 -4.55
C THR A 483 -16.67 -16.00 -4.30
N THR A 484 -15.90 -14.94 -4.08
CA THR A 484 -14.45 -15.04 -3.86
C THR A 484 -14.12 -14.63 -2.44
N SER A 485 -13.35 -15.45 -1.74
CA SER A 485 -12.69 -15.10 -0.49
C SER A 485 -11.25 -14.69 -0.79
N THR A 486 -10.85 -13.53 -0.28
CA THR A 486 -9.46 -13.06 -0.28
C THR A 486 -8.89 -13.23 1.12
N ALA A 487 -8.13 -14.30 1.31
CA ALA A 487 -7.40 -14.55 2.54
C ALA A 487 -6.01 -13.94 2.50
N THR A 488 -5.52 -13.54 3.67
CA THR A 488 -4.13 -13.19 3.89
C THR A 488 -3.53 -14.15 4.90
N LEU A 489 -2.50 -14.88 4.49
CA LEU A 489 -1.63 -15.63 5.39
C LEU A 489 -0.53 -14.70 5.86
N THR A 490 -0.43 -14.51 7.17
CA THR A 490 0.66 -13.77 7.81
C THR A 490 1.50 -14.74 8.62
N VAL A 491 2.82 -14.67 8.43
CA VAL A 491 3.79 -15.42 9.20
C VAL A 491 4.69 -14.46 9.94
N SER A 492 4.71 -14.58 11.26
CA SER A 492 5.63 -13.82 12.13
C SER A 492 6.75 -14.73 12.60
N GLY A 493 7.99 -14.25 12.56
CA GLY A 493 9.20 -14.96 12.95
C GLY A 493 10.03 -14.21 14.00
N PRO A 494 11.22 -14.72 14.34
CA PRO A 494 12.11 -14.09 15.32
C PRO A 494 12.60 -12.72 14.89
N GLY A 495 12.91 -11.87 15.86
CA GLY A 495 13.48 -10.54 15.59
C GLY A 495 12.51 -9.59 14.89
N GLY A 496 11.21 -9.85 14.95
CA GLY A 496 10.18 -9.01 14.33
C GLY A 496 10.00 -9.24 12.83
N SER A 497 10.66 -10.24 12.24
CA SER A 497 10.44 -10.58 10.82
C SER A 497 8.98 -10.99 10.60
N SER A 498 8.36 -10.47 9.55
CA SER A 498 6.98 -10.78 9.20
C SER A 498 6.82 -10.73 7.68
N ASN A 499 6.23 -11.78 7.13
CA ASN A 499 5.94 -11.88 5.70
C ASN A 499 4.50 -12.36 5.52
N SER A 500 3.86 -11.97 4.42
CA SER A 500 2.48 -12.34 4.14
C SER A 500 2.26 -12.73 2.69
N LEU A 501 1.25 -13.55 2.46
CA LEU A 501 0.77 -13.96 1.15
C LEU A 501 -0.72 -13.68 1.02
N VAL A 502 -1.13 -13.13 -0.12
CA VAL A 502 -2.54 -12.97 -0.47
C VAL A 502 -3.01 -14.16 -1.29
N VAL A 503 -4.02 -14.85 -0.79
CA VAL A 503 -4.64 -16.01 -1.42
C VAL A 503 -6.07 -15.68 -1.79
N ARG A 504 -6.41 -15.87 -3.06
CA ARG A 504 -7.79 -15.81 -3.53
C ARG A 504 -8.28 -17.21 -3.85
N ILE A 505 -9.46 -17.54 -3.32
CA ILE A 505 -10.19 -18.76 -3.64
C ILE A 505 -11.64 -18.40 -4.01
N THR A 506 -12.17 -19.03 -5.05
CA THR A 506 -13.49 -18.71 -5.59
C THR A 506 -14.36 -19.95 -5.55
N VAL A 507 -15.63 -19.78 -5.17
CA VAL A 507 -16.63 -20.85 -5.20
C VAL A 507 -16.94 -21.19 -6.65
N GLU A 508 -16.54 -22.39 -7.07
CA GLU A 508 -16.69 -22.90 -8.42
C GLU A 508 -17.99 -23.71 -8.60
N PRO A 509 -18.52 -23.80 -9.83
CA PRO A 509 -19.66 -24.66 -10.10
C PRO A 509 -19.24 -26.13 -9.96
N GLN A 510 -19.97 -26.87 -9.13
CA GLN A 510 -19.79 -28.32 -9.05
C GLN A 510 -20.51 -28.97 -10.24
N ILE A 511 -19.74 -29.40 -11.25
CA ILE A 511 -20.29 -30.16 -12.37
C ILE A 511 -20.50 -31.60 -11.91
N VAL A 512 -21.73 -31.92 -11.51
CA VAL A 512 -22.13 -33.30 -11.26
C VAL A 512 -22.40 -33.96 -12.61
N VAL A 513 -21.40 -34.68 -13.15
CA VAL A 513 -21.63 -35.52 -14.32
C VAL A 513 -22.45 -36.72 -13.86
N THR A 514 -23.73 -36.73 -14.20
CA THR A 514 -24.54 -37.95 -14.07
C THR A 514 -24.02 -38.94 -15.09
N VAL A 515 -23.29 -39.96 -14.63
CA VAL A 515 -22.94 -41.10 -15.48
C VAL A 515 -24.25 -41.82 -15.81
N ASP A 516 -24.59 -41.86 -17.09
CA ASP A 516 -25.73 -42.63 -17.56
C ASP A 516 -25.34 -44.12 -17.58
N ASP A 517 -25.58 -44.78 -16.45
CA ASP A 517 -25.41 -46.23 -16.30
C ASP A 517 -26.60 -47.03 -16.88
N VAL A 518 -27.59 -46.35 -17.49
CA VAL A 518 -28.73 -47.02 -18.10
C VAL A 518 -28.35 -47.50 -19.49
N SER A 519 -28.05 -48.79 -19.60
CA SER A 519 -27.86 -49.44 -20.89
C SER A 519 -29.10 -49.24 -21.78
N PRO A 520 -28.95 -48.80 -23.04
CA PRO A 520 -30.09 -48.56 -23.91
C PRO A 520 -30.87 -49.87 -24.14
N THR A 521 -32.17 -49.85 -23.87
CA THR A 521 -33.05 -51.00 -24.14
C THR A 521 -33.40 -51.04 -25.62
N CYS A 522 -32.88 -52.04 -26.34
CA CYS A 522 -33.25 -52.31 -27.73
C CYS A 522 -34.47 -53.24 -27.77
N THR A 523 -35.59 -52.76 -28.29
CA THR A 523 -36.76 -53.59 -28.59
C THR A 523 -36.84 -53.82 -30.10
N ILE A 524 -36.79 -55.08 -30.52
CA ILE A 524 -36.94 -55.47 -31.92
C ILE A 524 -38.41 -55.24 -32.32
N VAL A 525 -38.66 -54.19 -33.10
CA VAL A 525 -40.02 -53.80 -33.54
C VAL A 525 -40.52 -54.64 -34.72
N ALA A 526 -39.61 -55.19 -35.53
CA ALA A 526 -39.93 -56.15 -36.59
C ALA A 526 -38.68 -56.95 -36.96
N ALA A 527 -38.85 -58.25 -37.21
CA ALA A 527 -37.83 -59.11 -37.77
C ALA A 527 -38.43 -59.82 -39.00
N THR A 528 -37.78 -59.70 -40.15
CA THR A 528 -38.21 -60.33 -41.41
C THR A 528 -37.12 -61.26 -41.93
N GLY A 529 -37.44 -62.56 -41.96
CA GLY A 529 -36.58 -63.63 -42.47
C GLY A 529 -36.58 -64.89 -41.60
N ASN A 530 -36.47 -66.08 -42.21
CA ASN A 530 -36.30 -67.35 -41.51
C ASN A 530 -34.80 -67.70 -41.46
N CYS A 531 -34.07 -67.13 -40.50
CA CYS A 531 -32.68 -67.53 -40.26
C CYS A 531 -32.61 -68.43 -39.02
N THR A 532 -32.06 -69.64 -39.17
CA THR A 532 -31.65 -70.50 -38.05
C THR A 532 -30.44 -69.88 -37.34
N LEU A 533 -30.29 -70.19 -36.05
CA LEU A 533 -29.43 -69.52 -35.05
C LEU A 533 -27.93 -69.32 -35.38
N GLU A 534 -27.43 -69.83 -36.50
CA GLU A 534 -26.01 -69.87 -36.86
C GLU A 534 -25.50 -68.65 -37.66
N GLN A 535 -26.36 -67.68 -37.99
CA GLN A 535 -25.98 -66.52 -38.83
C GLN A 535 -26.08 -65.14 -38.16
N GLN A 536 -26.25 -65.05 -36.84
CA GLN A 536 -26.25 -63.77 -36.13
C GLN A 536 -24.85 -63.40 -35.62
N HIS A 537 -24.05 -62.73 -36.45
CA HIS A 537 -23.02 -61.82 -35.94
C HIS A 537 -23.64 -60.43 -35.76
N PRO A 538 -23.73 -59.88 -34.53
CA PRO A 538 -24.13 -58.50 -34.36
C PRO A 538 -22.94 -57.60 -34.69
N SER A 539 -22.79 -57.24 -35.97
CA SER A 539 -22.13 -55.99 -36.33
C SER A 539 -23.15 -54.87 -36.11
N ALA A 540 -23.25 -54.37 -34.87
CA ALA A 540 -24.04 -53.20 -34.58
C ALA A 540 -23.32 -51.97 -35.15
N LEU A 541 -23.72 -51.54 -36.36
CA LEU A 541 -23.50 -50.18 -36.83
C LEU A 541 -24.48 -49.29 -36.06
N ILE A 542 -23.93 -48.40 -35.24
CA ILE A 542 -24.68 -47.34 -34.57
C ILE A 542 -24.67 -46.13 -35.53
N THR A 543 -25.86 -45.66 -35.93
CA THR A 543 -26.08 -44.32 -36.51
C THR A 543 -26.88 -43.49 -35.54
#